data_AF-A0A4R8MAG0-F1
#
_entry.id   AF-A0A4R8MAG0-F1
#
_cell.length_a   1.000
_cell.length_b   1.000
_cell.length_c   1.000
_cell.angle_alpha   90.00
_cell.angle_beta   90.00
_cell.angle_gamma   90.00
#
_symmetry.space_group_name_H-M   'P 1'
#
loop_
_entity.id
_entity.type
_entity.pdbx_description
1 polymer ?
#
loop_
_entity_poly.entity_id
_entity_poly.type
_entity_poly.pdbx_seq_one_letter_code
_entity_poly.pdbx_strand_id
1 'polypeptide(L)' 'MEHNLPLNMFCASFGHNYFLIERTSFEMSQLICKSCGAQFNYNTNGDIVKAKMNYTNLDEIIKILRPS' A
#
# COMPACT_ATOMS: atom_id res chain seq x y z
N MET A 1 5.35 -27.52 -8.73
CA MET A 1 5.67 -26.53 -7.68
C MET A 1 5.52 -25.17 -8.30
N GLU A 2 4.44 -24.45 -7.97
CA GLU A 2 4.31 -23.05 -8.38
C GLU A 2 5.32 -22.24 -7.57
N HIS A 3 6.38 -21.79 -8.22
CA HIS A 3 7.31 -20.85 -7.62
C HIS A 3 6.59 -19.50 -7.51
N ASN A 4 6.00 -19.23 -6.33
CA ASN A 4 5.61 -17.89 -5.94
C ASN A 4 6.90 -17.05 -5.86
N LEU A 5 7.37 -16.51 -6.99
CA LEU A 5 8.38 -15.45 -6.97
C LEU A 5 7.86 -14.39 -6.00
N PRO A 6 8.65 -13.95 -5.01
CA PRO A 6 8.18 -12.90 -4.13
C PRO A 6 7.88 -11.70 -5.01
N LEU A 7 6.63 -11.22 -4.95
CA LEU A 7 6.07 -10.07 -5.70
C LEU A 7 6.90 -8.77 -5.57
N ASN A 8 8.00 -8.82 -4.82
CA ASN A 8 8.73 -7.72 -4.22
C ASN A 8 10.20 -7.67 -4.67
N MET A 9 10.68 -8.61 -5.50
CA MET A 9 12.11 -8.70 -5.83
C MET A 9 12.63 -7.44 -6.53
N PHE A 10 11.84 -6.84 -7.41
CA PHE A 10 12.17 -5.53 -8.01
C PHE A 10 12.37 -4.46 -6.93
N CYS A 11 11.42 -4.34 -6.00
CA CYS A 11 11.48 -3.33 -4.93
C CYS A 11 12.65 -3.57 -3.97
N ALA A 12 12.99 -4.84 -3.69
CA ALA A 12 14.12 -5.19 -2.85
C ALA A 12 15.46 -4.78 -3.47
N SER A 13 15.59 -4.88 -4.80
CA SER A 13 16.84 -4.56 -5.51
C SER A 13 16.98 -3.09 -5.88
N PHE A 14 15.88 -2.41 -6.21
CA PHE A 14 15.89 -1.06 -6.79
C PHE A 14 15.13 -0.01 -5.96
N GLY A 15 14.51 -0.42 -4.87
CA GLY A 15 13.59 0.42 -4.10
C GLY A 15 12.21 0.52 -4.73
N HIS A 16 11.30 1.20 -4.03
CA HIS A 16 9.92 1.35 -4.47
C HIS A 16 9.78 2.43 -5.55
N ASN A 17 9.05 2.09 -6.61
CA ASN A 17 8.64 3.03 -7.65
C ASN A 17 7.31 3.70 -7.27
N TYR A 18 7.39 4.85 -6.59
CA TYR A 18 6.24 5.54 -6.01
C TYR A 18 5.46 6.39 -7.02
N PHE A 19 4.14 6.32 -6.93
CA PHE A 19 3.20 7.20 -7.63
C PHE A 19 2.26 7.83 -6.61
N LEU A 20 1.98 9.12 -6.78
CA LEU A 20 1.01 9.83 -5.95
C LEU A 20 -0.41 9.32 -6.25
N ILE A 21 -1.13 8.90 -5.22
CA ILE A 21 -2.55 8.56 -5.29
C ILE A 21 -3.36 9.82 -5.04
N GLU A 22 -3.19 10.40 -3.85
CA GLU A 22 -3.92 11.57 -3.39
C GLU A 22 -3.16 12.35 -2.31
N ARG A 23 -3.59 13.58 -2.05
CA ARG A 23 -3.16 14.35 -0.88
C ARG A 23 -4.21 14.19 0.21
N THR A 24 -3.87 13.49 1.28
CA THR A 24 -4.79 13.21 2.39
C THR A 24 -4.91 14.39 3.35
N SER A 25 -3.88 15.22 3.46
CA SER A 25 -3.91 16.50 4.17
C SER A 25 -2.88 17.47 3.57
N PHE A 26 -2.79 18.68 4.13
CA PHE A 26 -1.71 19.62 3.76
C PHE A 26 -0.31 19.03 4.01
N GLU A 27 -0.17 18.22 5.05
CA GLU A 27 1.11 17.68 5.51
C GLU A 27 1.36 16.24 5.04
N MET A 28 0.35 15.54 4.50
CA MET A 28 0.45 14.14 4.11
C MET A 28 -0.13 13.84 2.73
N SER A 29 0.57 12.98 2.01
CA SER A 29 0.18 12.42 0.72
C SER A 29 0.22 10.90 0.77
N GLN A 30 -0.67 10.25 0.02
CA GLN A 30 -0.68 8.80 -0.12
C GLN A 30 -0.02 8.40 -1.43
N LEU A 31 0.90 7.44 -1.37
CA LEU A 31 1.65 6.92 -2.50
C LEU A 31 1.34 5.43 -2.71
N ILE A 32 1.39 4.96 -3.95
CA ILE A 32 1.37 3.53 -4.30
C ILE A 32 2.66 3.15 -5.01
N CYS A 33 3.20 1.96 -4.72
CA CYS A 33 4.29 1.41 -5.50
C CYS A 33 3.74 0.67 -6.74
N LYS A 34 4.09 1.10 -7.95
CA LYS A 34 3.64 0.43 -9.19
C LYS A 34 4.15 -1.01 -9.31
N SER A 35 5.30 -1.30 -8.69
CA SER A 35 5.94 -2.61 -8.80
C SER A 35 5.34 -3.66 -7.85
N CYS A 36 5.04 -3.31 -6.60
CA CYS A 36 4.51 -4.25 -5.60
C CYS A 36 3.09 -3.95 -5.10
N GLY A 37 2.47 -2.86 -5.54
CA GLY A 37 1.12 -2.45 -5.15
C GLY A 37 0.96 -1.96 -3.71
N ALA A 38 2.03 -1.97 -2.90
CA ALA A 38 1.97 -1.48 -1.52
C ALA A 38 1.71 0.04 -1.47
N GLN A 39 0.93 0.46 -0.47
CA GLN A 39 0.64 1.87 -0.20
C GLN A 39 1.56 2.44 0.89
N PHE A 40 1.85 3.73 0.79
CA PHE A 40 2.75 4.46 1.67
C PHE A 40 2.17 5.84 1.97
N ASN A 41 2.52 6.39 3.13
CA ASN A 41 2.28 7.79 3.46
C ASN A 41 3.59 8.56 3.31
N TYR A 42 3.51 9.71 2.65
CA TYR A 42 4.60 10.66 2.47
C TYR A 42 4.25 11.96 3.16
N ASN A 43 5.11 12.43 4.07
CA ASN A 43 4.89 13.69 4.78
C ASN A 43 5.77 14.83 4.24
N THR A 44 5.47 16.06 4.66
CA THR A 44 6.24 17.26 4.29
C THR A 44 7.67 17.28 4.82
N ASN A 45 8.00 16.45 5.82
CA ASN A 45 9.37 16.28 6.32
C ASN A 45 10.23 15.37 5.44
N GLY A 46 9.63 14.73 4.42
CA GLY A 46 10.32 13.82 3.52
C GLY A 46 10.25 12.34 3.94
N ASP A 47 9.55 12.02 5.02
CA ASP A 47 9.43 10.64 5.50
C ASP A 47 8.46 9.85 4.62
N ILE A 48 8.83 8.61 4.28
CA ILE A 48 7.99 7.65 3.59
C ILE A 48 7.79 6.43 4.50
N VAL A 49 6.55 6.20 4.92
CA VAL A 49 6.20 5.11 5.83
C VAL A 49 5.16 4.23 5.17
N LYS A 50 5.35 2.90 5.22
CA LYS A 50 4.38 1.96 4.68
C LYS A 50 3.03 2.18 5.37
N ALA A 51 1.99 2.43 4.57
CA ALA A 51 0.66 2.60 5.10
C ALA A 51 0.26 1.27 5.74
N LYS A 52 -0.16 1.31 7.00
CA LYS A 52 -0.85 0.16 7.58
C LYS A 52 -2.11 -0.02 6.76
N MET A 53 -2.29 -1.20 6.16
CA MET A 53 -3.61 -1.59 5.72
C MET A 53 -4.43 -1.70 7.01
N ASN A 54 -5.17 -0.64 7.32
CA ASN A 54 -6.29 -0.78 8.22
C ASN A 54 -7.23 -1.70 7.45
N TYR A 55 -7.19 -3.00 7.72
CA TYR A 55 -8.38 -3.79 7.56
C TYR A 55 -9.39 -3.15 8.52
N THR A 56 -10.08 -2.10 8.05
CA THR A 56 -11.27 -1.59 8.71
C THR A 56 -12.23 -2.76 8.68
N ASN A 57 -12.25 -3.46 9.82
CA ASN A 57 -13.03 -4.63 10.13
C ASN A 57 -13.00 -5.73 9.05
N LEU A 58 -12.29 -6.83 9.35
CA LEU A 58 -12.57 -8.12 8.70
C LEU A 58 -14.08 -8.43 8.69
N ASP A 59 -14.82 -7.96 9.71
CA ASP A 59 -16.27 -8.04 9.79
C ASP A 59 -17.03 -7.30 8.67
N GLU A 60 -16.53 -6.16 8.16
CA GLU A 60 -17.14 -5.44 7.03
C GLU A 60 -16.89 -6.17 5.72
N ILE A 61 -15.67 -6.69 5.52
CA ILE A 61 -15.32 -7.50 4.35
C ILE A 61 -16.15 -8.80 4.33
N ILE A 62 -16.31 -9.45 5.50
CA ILE A 62 -17.13 -10.66 5.64
C ILE A 62 -18.60 -10.37 5.32
N LYS A 63 -19.15 -9.22 5.75
CA LYS A 63 -20.51 -8.80 5.41
C LYS A 63 -20.73 -8.58 3.91
N ILE A 64 -19.74 -8.04 3.20
CA ILE A 64 -19.81 -7.84 1.75
C ILE A 64 -19.76 -9.19 1.01
N LEU A 65 -18.91 -10.12 1.47
CA LEU A 65 -18.70 -11.42 0.82
C LEU A 65 -19.78 -12.46 1.16
N ARG A 66 -20.50 -12.29 2.27
CA ARG A 66 -21.65 -13.10 2.67
C ARG A 66 -22.83 -12.20 3.01
N PRO A 67 -23.55 -11.68 1.99
CA PRO A 67 -24.80 -10.99 2.24
C PRO A 67 -25.80 -12.01 2.80
N SER A 68 -26.29 -11.74 4.01
CA SER A 68 -27.40 -12.48 4.64
C SER A 68 -28.70 -12.32 3.86
#